data_AF-F5XNF8-F1
#
_entry.id   AF-F5XNF8-F1
#
_cell.length_a   1.000
_cell.length_b   1.000
_cell.length_c   1.000
_cell.angle_alpha   90.00
_cell.angle_beta   90.00
_cell.angle_gamma   90.00
#
_symmetry.space_group_name_H-M   'P 1'
#
loop_
_entity.id
_entity.type
_entity.pdbx_description
1 polymer ?
#
loop_
_entity_poly.entity_id
_entity_poly.type
_entity_poly.pdbx_seq_one_letter_code
_entity_poly.pdbx_strand_id
1 'polypeptide(L)'
;MARTYPDIELHLVMDNYSTHKHAKVKAWLAANPQIYVHFTLTSGSWLNMVEVWFGIIERQAVHRGSFPSKLDLMAKIREFITRLEPPQTPVHLDQTANVNTSQLQATSTTAARSGRCP
;
A
#
# COMPACT_ATOMS: atom_id res chain seq x y z
N MET A 1 -12.43 -6.33 8.91
CA MET A 1 -11.02 -6.01 9.23
C MET A 1 -10.79 -6.14 10.74
N ALA A 2 -11.07 -5.15 11.57
CA ALA A 2 -10.92 -5.27 13.04
C ALA A 2 -11.71 -6.45 13.66
N ARG A 3 -12.97 -6.63 13.23
CA ARG A 3 -13.78 -7.80 13.61
C ARG A 3 -13.27 -9.13 13.05
N THR A 4 -12.49 -9.09 11.97
CA THR A 4 -11.96 -10.28 11.27
C THR A 4 -10.65 -10.76 11.90
N TYR A 5 -9.90 -9.84 12.51
CA TYR A 5 -8.62 -10.09 13.17
C TYR A 5 -8.62 -9.42 14.55
N PRO A 6 -9.23 -10.04 15.57
CA PRO A 6 -9.42 -9.42 16.88
C PRO A 6 -8.11 -9.18 17.64
N ASP A 7 -7.10 -10.00 17.39
CA ASP A 7 -5.82 -9.97 18.13
C ASP A 7 -4.71 -9.19 17.40
N ILE A 8 -5.06 -8.42 16.36
CA ILE A 8 -4.11 -7.65 15.56
C ILE A 8 -4.39 -6.15 15.70
N GLU A 9 -3.35 -5.39 16.02
CA GLU A 9 -3.38 -3.94 15.97
C GLU A 9 -3.44 -3.47 14.50
N LEU A 10 -4.49 -2.71 14.16
CA LEU A 10 -4.69 -2.19 12.82
C LEU A 10 -4.16 -0.76 12.74
N HIS A 11 -3.04 -0.56 12.04
CA HIS A 11 -2.48 0.77 11.79
C HIS A 11 -2.92 1.30 10.43
N LEU A 12 -3.63 2.42 10.40
CA LEU A 12 -4.02 3.12 9.20
C LEU A 12 -3.11 4.33 9.01
N VAL A 13 -2.52 4.45 7.82
CA VAL A 13 -1.84 5.67 7.38
C VAL A 13 -2.78 6.42 6.45
N MET A 14 -3.13 7.66 6.78
CA MET A 14 -4.10 8.47 6.03
C MET A 14 -3.53 9.87 5.76
N ASP A 15 -4.07 10.57 4.78
CA ASP A 15 -3.74 11.98 4.59
C ASP A 15 -4.29 12.86 5.72
N ASN A 16 -3.73 14.06 5.83
CA ASN A 16 -4.08 15.02 6.86
C ASN A 16 -5.40 15.79 6.59
N TYR A 17 -6.29 15.26 5.75
CA TYR A 17 -7.49 15.97 5.34
C TYR A 17 -8.51 16.14 6.48
N SER A 18 -9.23 17.26 6.48
CA SER A 18 -10.08 17.68 7.61
C SER A 18 -11.23 16.72 7.90
N THR A 19 -11.74 16.00 6.89
CA THR A 19 -12.82 15.02 7.06
C THR A 19 -12.43 13.86 7.96
N HIS A 20 -11.16 13.45 7.96
CA HIS A 20 -10.65 12.40 8.85
C HIS A 20 -10.59 12.82 10.32
N LYS A 21 -10.67 14.12 10.60
CA LYS A 21 -10.65 14.67 11.96
C LYS A 21 -12.04 15.06 12.46
N HIS A 22 -13.08 14.77 11.68
CA HIS A 22 -14.46 15.08 12.05
C HIS A 22 -14.86 14.36 13.36
N ALA A 23 -15.71 15.00 14.16
CA ALA A 23 -16.08 14.51 15.49
C ALA A 23 -16.62 13.06 15.47
N LYS A 24 -17.44 12.73 14.47
CA LYS A 24 -17.96 11.37 14.26
C LYS A 24 -16.85 10.32 14.06
N VAL A 25 -15.80 10.67 13.31
CA VAL A 25 -14.66 9.78 13.07
C VAL A 25 -13.86 9.58 14.35
N LYS A 26 -13.59 10.67 15.09
CA LYS A 26 -12.90 10.59 16.40
C LYS A 26 -13.66 9.74 17.42
N ALA A 27 -14.98 9.91 17.50
CA ALA A 27 -15.82 9.11 18.39
C ALA A 27 -15.80 7.63 18.01
N TRP A 28 -15.83 7.32 16.70
CA TRP A 28 -15.73 5.95 16.23
C TRP A 28 -14.34 5.33 16.53
N LEU A 29 -13.24 6.06 16.33
CA LEU A 29 -11.89 5.60 16.67
C LEU A 29 -11.74 5.33 18.17
N ALA A 30 -12.31 6.19 19.03
CA ALA A 30 -12.30 5.98 20.47
C ALA A 30 -13.05 4.69 20.89
N ALA A 31 -14.08 4.30 20.14
CA ALA A 31 -14.81 3.05 20.36
C ALA A 31 -14.12 1.81 19.78
N ASN A 32 -13.04 1.98 19.00
CA ASN A 32 -12.31 0.90 18.34
C ASN A 32 -10.80 1.00 18.66
N PRO A 33 -10.38 0.72 19.91
CA PRO A 33 -9.03 0.99 20.39
C PRO A 33 -7.92 0.18 19.69
N GLN A 34 -8.27 -0.93 19.04
CA GLN A 34 -7.35 -1.72 18.21
C GLN A 34 -6.97 -1.02 16.88
N ILE A 35 -7.58 0.13 16.58
CA ILE A 35 -7.38 0.87 15.34
C ILE A 35 -6.57 2.14 15.63
N TYR A 36 -5.34 2.17 15.17
CA TYR A 36 -4.43 3.30 15.31
C TYR A 36 -4.33 4.07 13.99
N VAL A 37 -4.47 5.39 14.05
CA VAL A 37 -4.42 6.25 12.87
C VAL A 37 -3.19 7.13 12.91
N HIS A 38 -2.40 7.08 11.84
CA HIS A 38 -1.24 7.92 11.57
C HIS A 38 -1.55 8.84 10.41
N PHE A 39 -1.31 10.13 10.58
CA PHE A 39 -1.52 11.12 9.52
C PHE A 39 -0.19 11.46 8.84
N THR A 40 -0.20 11.61 7.52
CA THR A 40 0.95 12.18 6.81
C THR A 40 1.17 13.63 7.23
N LEU A 41 2.42 14.10 7.16
CA LEU A 41 2.75 15.50 7.46
C LEU A 41 2.00 16.43 6.50
N THR A 42 1.76 17.67 6.95
CA THR A 42 1.25 18.73 6.06
C THR A 42 2.17 18.87 4.85
N SER A 43 1.57 18.90 3.65
CA SER A 43 2.27 18.89 2.36
C SER A 43 3.07 17.61 2.04
N GLY A 44 2.93 16.55 2.85
CA GLY A 44 3.53 15.23 2.64
C GLY A 44 2.68 14.30 1.76
N SER A 45 2.03 14.84 0.73
CA SER A 45 1.08 14.10 -0.10
C SER A 45 1.76 12.95 -0.88
N TRP A 46 3.05 13.10 -1.20
CA TRP A 46 3.89 12.07 -1.81
C TRP A 46 4.10 10.81 -0.95
N LEU A 47 3.92 10.90 0.38
CA LEU A 47 3.95 9.75 1.29
C LEU A 47 2.60 9.01 1.34
N ASN A 48 1.55 9.60 0.79
CA ASN A 48 0.22 9.01 0.79
C ASN A 48 0.09 7.99 -0.35
N MET A 49 0.11 6.70 -0.02
CA MET A 49 0.06 5.61 -0.99
C MET A 49 -1.18 5.67 -1.90
N VAL A 50 -2.31 6.18 -1.39
CA VAL A 50 -3.54 6.27 -2.20
C VAL A 50 -3.39 7.28 -3.35
N GLU A 51 -2.65 8.38 -3.14
CA GLU A 51 -2.36 9.36 -4.20
C GLU A 51 -1.45 8.76 -5.27
N VAL A 52 -0.43 8.00 -4.85
CA VAL A 52 0.43 7.26 -5.77
C VAL A 52 -0.40 6.27 -6.59
N TRP A 53 -1.29 5.53 -5.94
CA TRP A 53 -2.19 4.59 -6.60
C TRP A 53 -3.12 5.28 -7.61
N PHE A 54 -3.69 6.44 -7.27
CA PHE A 54 -4.49 7.24 -8.20
C PHE A 54 -3.68 7.67 -9.44
N GLY A 55 -2.43 8.07 -9.26
CA GLY A 55 -1.54 8.36 -10.39
C GLY A 55 -1.27 7.15 -11.28
N ILE A 56 -1.16 5.95 -10.71
CA ILE A 56 -0.94 4.72 -11.49
C ILE A 56 -2.19 4.38 -12.32
N ILE A 57 -3.36 4.33 -11.69
CA ILE A 57 -4.61 4.00 -12.42
C ILE A 57 -4.94 5.07 -13.47
N GLU A 58 -4.67 6.35 -13.18
CA GLU A 58 -4.82 7.41 -14.16
C GLU A 58 -3.98 7.11 -15.40
N ARG A 59 -2.66 6.92 -15.24
CA ARG A 59 -1.75 6.68 -16.36
C ARG A 59 -2.03 5.39 -17.13
N GLN A 60 -2.44 4.32 -16.43
CA GLN A 60 -2.54 2.99 -17.01
C GLN A 60 -3.94 2.61 -17.52
N ALA A 61 -5.00 3.24 -17.00
CA ALA A 61 -6.38 2.85 -17.31
C ALA A 61 -7.28 4.01 -17.75
N VAL A 62 -7.01 5.25 -17.32
CA VAL A 62 -7.97 6.36 -17.51
C VAL A 62 -7.50 7.39 -18.54
N HIS A 63 -6.22 7.79 -18.52
CA HIS A 63 -5.71 8.98 -19.21
C HIS A 63 -5.92 8.98 -20.73
N ARG A 64 -5.97 7.80 -21.37
CA ARG A 64 -6.22 7.64 -22.81
C ARG A 64 -7.59 7.03 -23.13
N GLY A 65 -8.42 6.81 -22.12
CA GLY A 65 -9.75 6.21 -22.28
C GLY A 65 -10.81 7.28 -22.54
N SER A 66 -11.67 7.04 -23.51
CA SER A 66 -12.95 7.75 -23.65
C SER A 66 -14.05 6.82 -23.17
N PHE A 67 -14.84 7.26 -22.19
CA PHE A 67 -15.88 6.45 -21.57
C PHE A 67 -17.24 7.06 -21.86
N PRO A 68 -18.13 6.35 -22.59
CA PRO A 68 -19.44 6.88 -22.96
C PRO A 68 -20.40 6.96 -21.76
N SER A 69 -20.10 6.28 -20.65
CA SER A 69 -20.87 6.38 -19.41
C SER A 69 -20.00 6.20 -18.16
N LYS A 70 -20.58 6.57 -17.00
CA LYS A 70 -20.00 6.26 -15.68
C LYS A 70 -19.82 4.75 -15.46
N LEU A 71 -20.73 3.92 -15.99
CA LEU A 71 -20.66 2.47 -15.83
C LEU A 71 -19.44 1.89 -16.55
N ASP A 72 -19.12 2.40 -17.73
CA ASP A 72 -17.93 1.97 -18.48
C ASP A 72 -16.64 2.32 -17.76
N LEU A 73 -16.56 3.53 -17.19
CA LEU A 73 -15.43 3.94 -16.35
C LEU A 73 -15.30 3.02 -15.12
N MET A 74 -16.42 2.74 -14.44
CA MET A 74 -16.42 1.83 -13.28
C MET A 74 -15.97 0.41 -13.66
N ALA A 75 -16.42 -0.11 -14.81
CA ALA A 75 -16.00 -1.42 -15.31
C ALA A 75 -14.49 -1.45 -15.56
N LYS A 76 -13.94 -0.38 -16.16
CA LYS A 76 -12.51 -0.27 -16.46
C LYS A 76 -11.64 -0.13 -15.21
N ILE A 77 -12.11 0.60 -14.20
CA ILE A 77 -11.44 0.67 -12.89
C ILE A 77 -11.43 -0.71 -12.19
N ARG A 78 -12.55 -1.45 -12.25
CA ARG A 78 -12.62 -2.80 -11.67
C ARG A 78 -11.69 -3.78 -12.36
N GLU A 79 -11.67 -3.77 -13.69
CA GLU A 79 -10.75 -4.59 -14.50
C GLU A 79 -9.29 -4.29 -14.13
N PHE A 80 -8.95 -3.00 -13.96
CA PHE A 80 -7.63 -2.58 -13.50
C PHE A 80 -7.28 -3.15 -12.12
N ILE A 81 -8.19 -3.08 -11.15
CA ILE A 81 -8.00 -3.63 -9.80
C ILE A 81 -7.76 -5.14 -9.86
N THR A 82 -8.64 -5.89 -10.54
CA THR A 82 -8.54 -7.35 -10.66
C THR A 82 -7.22 -7.80 -11.28
N ARG A 83 -6.68 -7.04 -12.24
CA ARG A 83 -5.37 -7.34 -12.84
C ARG A 83 -4.19 -7.16 -11.87
N LEU A 84 -4.32 -6.28 -10.89
CA LEU A 84 -3.27 -6.01 -9.91
C LEU A 84 -3.33 -6.93 -8.68
N GLU A 85 -4.43 -7.66 -8.49
CA GLU A 85 -4.52 -8.66 -7.44
C GLU A 85 -3.57 -9.82 -7.77
N PRO A 86 -2.55 -10.10 -6.93
CA PRO A 86 -1.72 -11.26 -7.13
C PRO A 86 -2.57 -12.54 -7.00
N PRO A 87 -2.14 -13.66 -7.61
CA PRO A 87 -2.75 -14.96 -7.32
C PRO A 87 -2.78 -15.15 -5.81
N GLN A 88 -3.95 -15.52 -5.27
CA GLN A 88 -4.18 -15.70 -3.83
C GLN A 88 -3.28 -16.83 -3.31
N THR A 89 -2.04 -16.51 -2.99
CA THR A 89 -1.11 -17.40 -2.30
C THR A 89 -1.18 -17.02 -0.83
N PRO A 90 -1.52 -17.94 0.07
CA PRO A 90 -1.57 -17.63 1.49
C PRO A 90 -0.19 -17.15 1.95
N VAL A 91 -0.06 -15.87 2.29
CA VAL A 91 1.13 -15.35 2.94
C VAL A 91 0.99 -15.65 4.43
N HIS A 92 1.73 -16.64 4.93
CA HIS A 92 1.86 -16.88 6.37
C HIS A 92 2.74 -15.75 6.93
N LEU A 93 2.12 -14.75 7.54
CA LEU A 93 2.86 -13.72 8.27
C LEU A 93 3.23 -14.30 9.63
N ASP A 94 4.35 -15.02 9.69
CA ASP A 94 4.93 -15.41 10.96
C ASP A 94 5.38 -14.13 11.68
N GLN A 95 4.70 -13.80 12.78
CA GLN A 95 4.97 -12.61 13.60
C GLN A 95 6.33 -12.63 14.32
N THR A 96 7.21 -13.59 14.05
CA THR A 96 8.59 -13.62 14.56
C THR A 96 9.56 -12.99 13.57
N ALA A 97 9.44 -11.69 13.34
CA ALA A 97 10.52 -10.89 12.78
C ALA A 97 11.09 -9.96 13.85
N ASN A 98 11.81 -10.54 14.81
CA ASN A 98 12.85 -9.77 15.51
C ASN A 98 13.92 -9.48 14.46
N VAL A 99 13.98 -8.25 13.95
CA VAL A 99 15.10 -7.79 13.14
C VAL A 99 16.32 -7.72 14.05
N ASN A 100 17.10 -8.81 14.12
CA ASN A 100 18.45 -8.77 14.63
C ASN A 100 19.31 -8.05 13.58
N THR A 101 19.65 -6.79 13.85
CA THR A 101 20.46 -5.90 13.00
C THR A 101 21.94 -6.33 12.85
N SER A 102 22.32 -7.54 13.27
CA SER A 102 23.70 -8.02 13.28
C SER A 102 24.12 -8.89 12.09
N GLN A 103 23.25 -9.11 11.08
CA GLN A 103 23.56 -10.01 9.95
C GLN A 103 23.58 -9.34 8.56
N LEU A 104 23.79 -8.02 8.49
CA LEU A 104 24.21 -7.39 7.23
C LEU A 104 25.72 -7.57 7.05
N GLN A 105 26.17 -8.80 6.81
CA GLN A 105 27.50 -9.05 6.25
C GLN A 105 27.40 -9.00 4.72
N ALA A 106 28.06 -8.01 4.14
CA ALA A 106 28.15 -7.77 2.71
C ALA A 106 28.65 -9.01 1.96
N THR A 107 27.83 -9.54 1.07
CA THR A 107 28.27 -10.49 0.05
C THR A 107 29.00 -9.75 -1.06
N SER A 108 30.29 -9.52 -0.84
CA SER A 108 31.25 -9.22 -1.90
C SER A 108 31.45 -10.49 -2.73
N THR A 109 30.77 -10.63 -3.88
CA THR A 109 31.12 -11.66 -4.85
C THR A 109 32.13 -11.11 -5.85
N THR A 110 33.39 -11.48 -5.60
CA THR A 110 34.49 -11.50 -6.56
C THR A 110 34.11 -12.28 -7.82
N ALA A 111 34.09 -11.63 -8.97
CA ALA A 111 34.15 -12.30 -10.27
C ALA A 111 35.50 -11.99 -10.93
N ALA A 112 36.46 -12.91 -10.79
CA ALA A 112 37.72 -12.88 -11.51
C ALA A 112 37.94 -14.24 -12.20
N ARG A 113 37.91 -14.24 -13.54
CA ARG A 113 38.76 -14.99 -14.50
C ARG A 113 38.12 -14.92 -15.90
N SER A 114 38.69 -14.15 -16.83
CA SER A 114 39.79 -14.47 -17.75
C SER A 114 39.33 -15.21 -19.03
N GLY A 115 39.35 -14.53 -20.18
CA GLY A 115 39.05 -15.11 -21.49
C GLY A 115 39.30 -14.18 -22.68
N ARG A 116 40.57 -14.04 -23.05
CA ARG A 116 41.21 -13.69 -24.34
C ARG A 116 40.29 -13.43 -25.57
N CYS A 117 40.43 -12.26 -26.21
CA CYS A 117 39.97 -11.98 -27.57
C CYS A 117 41.02 -12.40 -28.62
N PRO A 118 40.63 -12.87 -29.81
CA PRO A 118 41.33 -12.58 -31.06
C PRO A 118 40.96 -11.19 -31.61
#